data_AF-A0A537A3J8-F1
#
_entry.id   AF-A0A537A3J8-F1
#
_cell.length_a   1.000
_cell.length_b   1.000
_cell.length_c   1.000
_cell.angle_alpha   90.00
_cell.angle_beta   90.00
_cell.angle_gamma   90.00
#
_symmetry.space_group_name_H-M   'P 1'
#
loop_
_entity.id
_entity.type
_entity.pdbx_description
1 polymer ?
#
loop_
_entity_poly.entity_id
_entity_poly.type
_entity_poly.pdbx_seq_one_letter_code
_entity_poly.pdbx_strand_id
1 'polypeptide(L)'
;MKRPPCLAAALACLAVAAFAQTPSSRDIYMYQGADREARLVAGAKKERQVVLYSTMTVADGKALATAFEQKHGVRVNHWRGSAEKIVSRALAEARARRNEADVFETSSHRIEALYRERLLEDFHTPVQRDIVAEAFPRGHGQYVADRFAFFVMGYNT
;
A
#
# COMPACT_ATOMS: atom_id res chain seq x y z
N MET A 1 -26.65 23.26 -69.32
CA MET A 1 -26.19 24.21 -68.28
C MET A 1 -26.89 23.81 -66.98
N LYS A 2 -26.36 22.81 -66.27
CA LYS A 2 -25.39 22.84 -65.15
C LYS A 2 -26.06 23.17 -63.80
N ARG A 3 -26.24 22.11 -63.01
CA ARG A 3 -26.67 22.06 -61.60
C ARG A 3 -25.54 22.57 -60.66
N PRO A 4 -25.85 23.12 -59.47
CA PRO A 4 -24.90 23.37 -58.37
C PRO A 4 -24.82 22.11 -57.45
N PRO A 5 -24.13 22.07 -56.29
CA PRO A 5 -23.03 22.87 -55.71
C PRO A 5 -21.80 22.00 -55.29
N CYS A 6 -20.59 22.56 -55.16
CA CYS A 6 -19.46 21.92 -54.44
C CYS A 6 -19.30 22.62 -53.08
N LEU A 7 -19.62 22.01 -51.94
CA LEU A 7 -18.80 21.08 -51.14
C LEU A 7 -17.39 21.62 -50.79
N ALA A 8 -17.22 22.01 -49.53
CA ALA A 8 -16.14 21.51 -48.67
C ALA A 8 -16.34 22.03 -47.23
N ALA A 9 -17.03 21.23 -46.41
CA ALA A 9 -17.00 21.35 -44.96
C ALA A 9 -15.73 20.62 -44.45
N ALA A 10 -14.79 21.36 -43.89
CA ALA A 10 -13.63 20.78 -43.21
C ALA A 10 -14.00 20.46 -41.75
N LEU A 11 -14.44 19.22 -41.49
CA LEU A 11 -14.51 18.67 -40.14
C LEU A 11 -13.10 18.20 -39.73
N ALA A 12 -12.43 18.99 -38.89
CA ALA A 12 -11.18 18.59 -38.26
C ALA A 12 -11.46 17.45 -37.26
N CYS A 13 -10.74 16.34 -37.45
CA CYS A 13 -10.80 15.14 -36.62
C CYS A 13 -10.43 15.45 -35.16
N LEU A 14 -11.40 15.28 -34.25
CA LEU A 14 -11.14 15.14 -32.81
C LEU A 14 -10.48 13.77 -32.58
N ALA A 15 -9.15 13.74 -32.51
CA ALA A 15 -8.43 12.59 -31.99
C ALA A 15 -8.74 12.46 -30.50
N VAL A 16 -9.65 11.56 -30.16
CA VAL A 16 -9.86 11.12 -28.78
C VAL A 16 -8.61 10.34 -28.39
N ALA A 17 -7.70 10.99 -27.67
CA ALA A 17 -6.65 10.29 -26.96
C ALA A 17 -7.34 9.38 -25.92
N ALA A 18 -7.38 8.09 -26.21
CA ALA A 18 -7.76 7.09 -25.23
C ALA A 18 -6.75 7.18 -24.08
N PHE A 19 -7.14 7.81 -22.98
CA PHE A 19 -6.44 7.67 -21.71
C PHE A 19 -6.45 6.18 -21.38
N ALA A 20 -5.30 5.52 -21.54
CA ALA A 20 -5.07 4.21 -20.97
C ALA A 20 -5.40 4.33 -19.48
N GLN A 21 -6.47 3.68 -19.06
CA GLN A 21 -6.84 3.61 -17.65
C GLN A 21 -5.70 2.89 -16.94
N THR A 22 -4.88 3.63 -16.20
CA THR A 22 -3.99 3.02 -15.22
C THR A 22 -4.89 2.16 -14.34
N PRO A 23 -4.69 0.83 -14.27
CA PRO A 23 -5.47 -0.01 -13.38
C PRO A 23 -5.47 0.64 -12.00
N SER A 24 -6.62 0.69 -11.35
CA SER A 24 -6.66 1.30 -10.03
C SER A 24 -5.70 0.50 -9.14
N SER A 25 -4.94 1.17 -8.27
CA SER A 25 -4.10 0.50 -7.26
C SER A 25 -4.90 -0.52 -6.42
N ARG A 26 -6.23 -0.38 -6.38
CA ARG A 26 -7.13 -1.33 -5.73
C ARG A 26 -7.15 -2.71 -6.40
N ASP A 27 -7.05 -2.78 -7.72
CA ASP A 27 -7.13 -4.05 -8.46
C ASP A 27 -5.97 -4.98 -8.09
N ILE A 28 -4.78 -4.42 -7.83
CA ILE A 28 -3.60 -5.19 -7.44
C ILE A 28 -3.68 -5.67 -5.98
N TYR A 29 -4.32 -4.91 -5.08
CA TYR A 29 -4.49 -5.30 -3.67
C TYR A 29 -5.47 -6.46 -3.49
N MET A 30 -6.50 -6.53 -4.33
CA MET A 30 -7.53 -7.57 -4.26
C MET A 30 -7.29 -8.73 -5.24
N TYR A 31 -6.19 -8.71 -6.00
CA TYR A 31 -5.87 -9.75 -6.98
C TYR A 31 -5.64 -11.11 -6.30
N GLN A 32 -6.29 -12.17 -6.80
CA GLN A 32 -6.24 -13.53 -6.24
C GLN A 32 -5.77 -14.60 -7.25
N GLY A 33 -5.20 -14.18 -8.39
CA GLY A 33 -4.66 -15.10 -9.39
C GLY A 33 -3.54 -15.96 -8.84
N ALA A 34 -3.34 -17.16 -9.41
CA ALA A 34 -2.28 -18.08 -9.00
C ALA A 34 -0.87 -17.47 -9.17
N ASP A 35 -0.71 -16.49 -10.06
CA ASP A 35 0.51 -15.73 -10.32
C ASP A 35 0.65 -14.46 -9.45
N ARG A 36 -0.24 -14.23 -8.48
CA ARG A 36 -0.27 -13.02 -7.63
C ARG A 36 1.10 -12.66 -7.07
N GLU A 37 1.79 -13.60 -6.40
CA GLU A 37 3.09 -13.33 -5.79
C GLU A 37 4.13 -12.91 -6.84
N ALA A 38 4.21 -13.63 -7.96
CA ALA A 38 5.13 -13.30 -9.05
C ALA A 38 4.85 -11.91 -9.62
N ARG A 39 3.57 -11.56 -9.81
CA ARG A 39 3.13 -10.25 -10.30
C ARG A 39 3.49 -9.12 -9.33
N LEU A 40 3.23 -9.29 -8.04
CA LEU A 40 3.57 -8.30 -7.00
C LEU A 40 5.08 -8.08 -6.92
N VAL A 41 5.87 -9.16 -6.87
CA VAL A 41 7.34 -9.06 -6.80
C VAL A 41 7.90 -8.42 -8.07
N ALA A 42 7.37 -8.75 -9.25
CA ALA A 42 7.77 -8.13 -10.50
C ALA A 42 7.47 -6.62 -10.54
N GLY A 43 6.30 -6.20 -10.02
CA GLY A 43 5.95 -4.78 -9.84
C GLY A 43 6.91 -4.07 -8.89
N ALA A 44 7.08 -4.63 -7.69
CA ALA A 44 7.95 -4.07 -6.66
C ALA A 44 9.42 -3.97 -7.12
N LYS A 45 9.92 -4.91 -7.94
CA LYS A 45 11.27 -4.80 -8.56
C LYS A 45 11.38 -3.64 -9.55
N LYS A 46 10.32 -3.31 -10.30
CA LYS A 46 10.30 -2.15 -11.19
C LYS A 46 10.29 -0.84 -10.39
N GLU A 47 9.57 -0.83 -9.28
CA GLU A 47 9.49 0.31 -8.34
C GLU A 47 10.71 0.40 -7.39
N ARG A 48 11.51 -0.67 -7.33
CA ARG A 48 12.83 -0.83 -6.68
C ARG A 48 12.84 -0.94 -5.17
N GLN A 49 11.85 -0.39 -4.48
CA GLN A 49 11.82 -0.37 -3.03
C GLN A 49 10.41 -0.46 -2.46
N VAL A 50 10.33 -0.86 -1.20
CA VAL A 50 9.16 -0.72 -0.32
C VAL A 50 9.53 0.21 0.83
N VAL A 51 8.73 1.23 1.07
CA VAL A 51 8.89 2.18 2.18
C VAL A 51 8.03 1.74 3.36
N LEU A 52 8.69 1.39 4.46
CA LEU A 52 8.06 0.91 5.69
C LEU A 52 8.20 1.97 6.79
N TYR A 53 7.09 2.53 7.25
CA TYR A 53 7.06 3.36 8.46
C TYR A 53 6.67 2.48 9.65
N SER A 54 7.55 2.39 10.64
CA SER A 54 7.39 1.41 11.72
C SER A 54 7.83 1.91 13.09
N THR A 55 7.24 1.32 14.13
CA THR A 55 7.67 1.47 15.53
C THR A 55 8.70 0.42 15.97
N MET A 56 8.90 -0.62 15.16
CA MET A 56 9.89 -1.69 15.38
C MET A 56 11.26 -1.15 15.73
N THR A 57 12.02 -1.92 16.52
CA THR A 57 13.38 -1.52 16.80
C THR A 57 14.23 -1.46 15.53
N VAL A 58 15.32 -0.69 15.56
CA VAL A 58 16.24 -0.64 14.40
C VAL A 58 16.80 -2.03 14.10
N ALA A 59 17.05 -2.84 15.14
CA ALA A 59 17.54 -4.21 15.01
C ALA A 59 16.48 -5.11 14.35
N ASP A 60 15.24 -5.11 14.87
CA ASP A 60 14.15 -5.95 14.33
C ASP A 60 13.81 -5.55 12.89
N GLY A 61 13.70 -4.25 12.63
CA GLY A 61 13.41 -3.73 11.28
C GLY A 61 14.53 -4.07 10.30
N LYS A 62 15.81 -4.05 10.72
CA LYS A 62 16.93 -4.48 9.89
C LYS A 62 16.89 -5.98 9.59
N ALA A 63 16.56 -6.80 10.59
CA ALA A 63 16.44 -8.25 10.40
C ALA A 63 15.32 -8.58 9.40
N LEU A 64 14.14 -7.97 9.58
CA LEU A 64 13.00 -8.12 8.67
C LEU A 64 13.35 -7.65 7.24
N ALA A 65 13.91 -6.44 7.11
CA ALA A 65 14.33 -5.88 5.84
C ALA A 65 15.32 -6.79 5.11
N THR A 66 16.32 -7.31 5.82
CA THR A 66 17.34 -8.21 5.24
C THR A 66 16.71 -9.49 4.70
N ALA A 67 15.82 -10.13 5.47
CA ALA A 67 15.14 -11.34 5.04
C ALA A 67 14.24 -11.09 3.82
N PHE A 68 13.48 -9.99 3.82
CA PHE A 68 12.63 -9.59 2.71
C PHE A 68 13.45 -9.32 1.44
N GLU A 69 14.54 -8.56 1.56
CA GLU A 69 15.45 -8.23 0.46
C GLU A 69 16.10 -9.46 -0.14
N GLN A 70 16.56 -10.40 0.69
CA GLN A 70 17.14 -11.66 0.22
C GLN A 70 16.11 -12.52 -0.52
N LYS A 71 14.89 -12.60 -0.01
CA LYS A 71 13.82 -13.42 -0.61
C LYS A 71 13.32 -12.85 -1.92
N HIS A 72 13.11 -11.53 -1.98
CA HIS A 72 12.38 -10.90 -3.08
C HIS A 72 13.26 -10.05 -4.00
N GLY A 73 14.48 -9.68 -3.60
CA GLY A 73 15.36 -8.79 -4.37
C GLY A 73 14.82 -7.37 -4.50
N VAL A 74 14.03 -6.91 -3.53
CA VAL A 74 13.42 -5.57 -3.47
C VAL A 74 13.89 -4.89 -2.19
N ARG A 75 14.44 -3.68 -2.29
CA ARG A 75 14.99 -2.93 -1.15
C ARG A 75 13.88 -2.56 -0.17
N VAL A 76 14.13 -2.63 1.14
CA VAL A 76 13.23 -2.07 2.15
C VAL A 76 13.82 -0.80 2.72
N ASN A 77 13.14 0.32 2.51
CA ASN A 77 13.43 1.58 3.17
C ASN A 77 12.65 1.65 4.49
N HIS A 78 13.25 1.14 5.57
CA HIS A 78 12.66 1.17 6.90
C HIS A 78 12.94 2.53 7.57
N TRP A 79 11.88 3.29 7.81
CA TRP A 79 11.92 4.50 8.62
C TRP A 79 11.26 4.25 9.98
N ARG A 80 12.03 4.40 11.05
CA ARG A 80 11.54 4.25 12.42
C ARG A 80 11.05 5.58 12.99
N GLY A 81 9.87 5.58 13.59
CA GLY A 81 9.33 6.71 14.34
C GLY A 81 8.51 6.27 15.56
N SER A 82 8.14 7.23 16.41
CA SER A 82 7.07 6.96 17.40
C SER A 82 5.73 6.80 16.69
N ALA A 83 4.79 6.12 17.35
CA ALA A 83 3.43 5.95 16.89
C ALA A 83 2.79 7.29 16.45
N GLU A 84 2.94 8.33 17.27
CA GLU A 84 2.42 9.68 17.02
C GLU A 84 3.09 10.30 15.79
N LYS A 85 4.41 10.16 15.67
CA LYS A 85 5.17 10.72 14.55
C LYS A 85 4.78 10.06 13.23
N ILE A 86 4.52 8.75 13.22
CA ILE A 86 4.00 8.02 12.05
C ILE A 86 2.65 8.60 11.62
N VAL A 87 1.70 8.72 12.56
CA VAL A 87 0.36 9.25 12.25
C VAL A 87 0.42 10.70 11.77
N SER A 88 1.15 11.57 12.46
CA SER A 88 1.29 12.98 12.05
C SER A 88 1.95 13.11 10.68
N ARG A 89 2.97 12.30 10.39
CA ARG A 89 3.64 12.29 9.09
C ARG A 89 2.71 11.83 7.98
N ALA A 90 2.03 10.69 8.16
CA ALA A 90 1.08 10.16 7.18
C ALA A 90 -0.04 11.16 6.86
N LEU A 91 -0.59 11.84 7.86
CA LEU A 91 -1.61 12.87 7.65
C LEU A 91 -1.08 14.11 6.92
N ALA A 92 0.14 14.54 7.24
CA ALA A 92 0.77 15.67 6.55
C ALA A 92 1.07 15.33 5.08
N GLU A 93 1.58 14.13 4.83
CA GLU A 93 1.81 13.53 3.51
C GLU A 93 0.52 13.49 2.69
N ALA A 94 -0.55 12.91 3.23
CA ALA A 94 -1.85 12.82 2.57
C ALA A 94 -2.44 14.21 2.25
N ARG A 95 -2.36 15.17 3.18
CA ARG A 95 -2.81 16.56 2.95
C ARG A 95 -2.00 17.24 1.83
N ALA A 96 -0.72 16.90 1.70
CA ALA A 96 0.14 17.37 0.63
C ALA A 96 -0.06 16.58 -0.69
N ARG A 97 -0.96 15.59 -0.72
CA ARG A 97 -1.15 14.64 -1.84
C ARG A 97 0.12 13.90 -2.22
N ARG A 98 0.94 13.57 -1.22
CA ARG A 98 2.15 12.75 -1.36
C ARG A 98 2.08 11.63 -0.34
N ASN A 99 1.91 10.39 -0.78
CA ASN A 99 1.91 9.23 0.12
C ASN A 99 3.23 8.49 -0.11
N GLU A 100 4.22 8.71 0.76
CA GLU A 100 5.55 8.11 0.58
C GLU A 100 5.64 6.69 1.14
N ALA A 101 4.89 6.40 2.21
CA ALA A 101 4.86 5.08 2.81
C ALA A 101 3.99 4.11 2.00
N ASP A 102 4.53 2.91 1.79
CA ASP A 102 3.78 1.78 1.25
C ASP A 102 3.13 0.95 2.37
N VAL A 103 3.80 0.88 3.53
CA VAL A 103 3.35 0.09 4.69
C VAL A 103 3.53 0.88 5.98
N PHE A 104 2.51 0.80 6.84
CA PHE A 104 2.57 1.28 8.22
C PHE A 104 2.56 0.09 9.19
N GLU A 105 3.54 0.04 10.10
CA GLU A 105 3.52 -0.83 11.29
C GLU A 105 3.49 0.04 12.54
N THR A 106 2.48 -0.16 13.38
CA THR A 106 2.39 0.46 14.71
C THR A 106 1.28 -0.25 15.48
N SER A 107 1.08 0.15 16.74
CA SER A 107 -0.01 -0.36 17.57
C SER A 107 -1.39 -0.20 16.91
N SER A 108 -2.28 -1.16 17.13
CA SER A 108 -3.59 -1.24 16.47
C SER A 108 -4.42 0.04 16.61
N HIS A 109 -4.41 0.69 17.78
CA HIS A 109 -5.15 1.94 17.99
C HIS A 109 -4.65 3.11 17.13
N ARG A 110 -3.38 3.08 16.68
CA ARG A 110 -2.77 4.09 15.80
C ARG A 110 -3.02 3.77 14.33
N ILE A 111 -2.93 2.49 13.93
CA ILE A 111 -3.35 2.08 12.58
C ILE A 111 -4.84 2.36 12.36
N GLU A 112 -5.69 2.12 13.36
CA GLU A 112 -7.12 2.43 13.31
C GLU A 112 -7.38 3.93 13.07
N ALA A 113 -6.53 4.82 13.57
CA ALA A 113 -6.63 6.25 13.26
C ALA A 113 -6.37 6.52 11.76
N LEU A 114 -5.38 5.86 11.16
CA LEU A 114 -5.10 5.98 9.71
C LEU A 114 -6.26 5.44 8.87
N TYR A 115 -6.89 4.34 9.30
CA TYR A 115 -8.09 3.79 8.68
C TYR A 115 -9.24 4.83 8.65
N ARG A 116 -9.53 5.47 9.79
CA ARG A 116 -10.62 6.47 9.90
C ARG A 116 -10.38 7.70 9.04
N GLU A 117 -9.11 8.03 8.81
CA GLU A 117 -8.67 9.11 7.92
C GLU A 117 -8.61 8.68 6.44
N ARG A 118 -9.04 7.45 6.13
CA ARG A 118 -9.10 6.87 4.78
C ARG A 118 -7.73 6.79 4.10
N LEU A 119 -6.69 6.49 4.87
CA LEU A 119 -5.32 6.35 4.38
C LEU A 119 -4.90 4.90 4.14
N LEU A 120 -5.79 3.95 4.42
CA LEU A 120 -5.55 2.51 4.22
C LEU A 120 -6.56 1.96 3.21
N GLU A 121 -6.15 0.95 2.46
CA GLU A 121 -6.97 0.31 1.44
C GLU A 121 -7.25 -1.16 1.79
N ASP A 122 -8.36 -1.69 1.28
CA ASP A 122 -8.64 -3.13 1.39
C ASP A 122 -7.54 -3.92 0.69
N PHE A 123 -7.15 -5.06 1.28
CA PHE A 123 -6.23 -5.98 0.62
C PHE A 123 -6.64 -7.43 0.87
N HIS A 124 -6.28 -8.28 -0.09
CA HIS A 124 -6.37 -9.72 0.04
C HIS A 124 -4.97 -10.31 0.14
N THR A 125 -4.77 -11.31 1.01
CA THR A 125 -3.56 -12.14 1.02
C THR A 125 -3.93 -13.60 1.25
N PRO A 126 -3.38 -14.57 0.50
CA PRO A 126 -3.65 -15.99 0.75
C PRO A 126 -3.19 -16.43 2.14
N VAL A 127 -2.18 -15.74 2.71
CA VAL A 127 -1.63 -15.99 4.06
C VAL A 127 -2.67 -15.71 5.15
N GLN A 128 -3.75 -14.98 4.86
CA GLN A 128 -4.83 -14.73 5.83
C GLN A 128 -5.45 -16.03 6.38
N ARG A 129 -5.32 -17.15 5.65
CA ARG A 129 -5.81 -18.47 6.09
C ARG A 129 -5.02 -19.03 7.28
N ASP A 130 -3.78 -18.58 7.45
CA ASP A 130 -2.87 -19.02 8.50
C ASP A 130 -2.88 -18.04 9.71
N ILE A 131 -3.70 -16.99 9.65
CA ILE A 131 -3.82 -15.95 10.67
C ILE A 131 -5.14 -16.12 11.41
N VAL A 132 -5.11 -16.00 12.74
CA VAL A 132 -6.33 -16.00 13.56
C VAL A 132 -7.24 -14.83 13.20
N ALA A 133 -8.56 -15.07 13.13
CA ALA A 133 -9.51 -14.04 12.69
C ALA A 133 -9.47 -12.79 13.59
N GLU A 134 -9.14 -12.95 14.86
CA GLU A 134 -9.02 -11.89 15.87
C GLU A 134 -7.81 -10.95 15.63
N ALA A 135 -6.88 -11.32 14.75
CA ALA A 135 -5.80 -10.41 14.34
C ALA A 135 -6.32 -9.28 13.41
N PHE A 136 -7.49 -9.46 12.79
CA PHE A 136 -8.14 -8.43 12.00
C PHE A 136 -9.07 -7.58 12.88
N PRO A 137 -9.20 -6.28 12.60
CA PRO A 137 -10.16 -5.43 13.28
C PRO A 137 -11.59 -5.87 12.99
N ARG A 138 -12.49 -5.61 13.94
CA ARG A 138 -13.92 -5.91 13.74
C ARG A 138 -14.53 -4.93 12.75
N GLY A 139 -15.14 -5.47 11.70
CA GLY A 139 -15.97 -4.72 10.75
C GLY A 139 -15.23 -4.17 9.53
N HIS A 140 -13.92 -4.36 9.41
CA HIS A 140 -13.14 -3.89 8.26
C HIS A 140 -11.85 -4.71 8.08
N GLY A 141 -11.15 -4.57 6.94
CA GLY A 141 -10.08 -5.48 6.49
C GLY A 141 -8.80 -4.77 6.03
N GLN A 142 -8.66 -3.47 6.34
CA GLN A 142 -7.59 -2.61 5.83
C GLN A 142 -6.25 -2.80 6.57
N TYR A 143 -6.25 -3.53 7.69
CA TYR A 143 -5.03 -3.93 8.38
C TYR A 143 -5.19 -5.26 9.11
N VAL A 144 -4.07 -5.84 9.50
CA VAL A 144 -3.98 -7.06 10.31
C VAL A 144 -2.88 -6.87 11.35
N ALA A 145 -3.06 -7.43 12.55
CA ALA A 145 -2.01 -7.45 13.56
C ALA A 145 -0.83 -8.32 13.10
N ASP A 146 0.36 -7.74 13.06
CA ASP A 146 1.61 -8.42 12.73
C ASP A 146 2.25 -9.11 13.95
N ARG A 147 1.94 -8.64 15.16
CA ARG A 147 2.37 -9.21 16.44
C ARG A 147 1.42 -8.90 17.59
N PHE A 148 1.40 -9.79 18.58
CA PHE A 148 0.73 -9.54 19.86
C PHE A 148 1.76 -9.16 20.93
N ALA A 149 1.63 -7.95 21.46
CA ALA A 149 2.48 -7.47 22.56
C ALA A 149 1.74 -7.62 23.89
N PHE A 150 2.34 -8.35 24.83
CA PHE A 150 1.81 -8.53 26.17
C PHE A 150 2.50 -7.57 27.14
N PHE A 151 1.72 -6.72 27.81
CA PHE A 151 2.21 -5.89 28.90
C PHE A 151 2.19 -6.72 30.19
N VAL A 152 3.37 -7.05 30.69
CA VAL A 152 3.56 -7.87 31.89
C VAL A 152 4.36 -7.09 32.94
N MET A 153 4.21 -7.46 34.21
CA MET A 153 5.05 -6.91 35.28
C MET A 153 6.45 -7.53 35.19
N GLY A 154 7.47 -6.69 35.04
CA GLY A 154 8.85 -7.09 35.25
C GLY A 154 9.24 -6.86 36.71
N TYR A 155 9.89 -7.84 37.34
CA TYR A 155 10.53 -7.70 38.64
C TYR A 155 11.95 -8.25 38.58
N ASN A 156 12.84 -7.72 39.43
CA ASN A 156 14.18 -8.25 39.60
C ASN A 156 14.14 -9.30 40.71
N THR A 157 14.63 -10.51 40.41
CA THR A 157 14.75 -11.62 41.37
C THR A 157 16.01 -11.49 42.21
#